data_AF-A0A1V9Y802-F1
#
_entry.id   AF-A0A1V9Y802-F1
#
_cell.length_a   1.000
_cell.length_b   1.000
_cell.length_c   1.000
_cell.angle_alpha   90.00
_cell.angle_beta   90.00
_cell.angle_gamma   90.00
#
_symmetry.space_group_name_H-M   'P 1'
#
loop_
_entity.id
_entity.type
_entity.pdbx_description
1 polymer ?
#
loop_
_entity_poly.entity_id
_entity_poly.type
_entity_poly.pdbx_seq_one_letter_code
_entity_poly.pdbx_strand_id
1 'polypeptide(L)'
;MIMDSLFKYKVYMALPIDLRILLTMVFIIAVFLGYSSSQLREQSGWFYREPNDEKAPTLAQIYKDFGDFLEIPDTGKCGARLGQAFSTTTSTIYTNFKLKMRTTFKETIIALPMVLRGQENGARPRSIGFSNSIWGYKGVILVDAYYRDKIKLGLRPSMKKFTSDHRVLEVCNISTPMSCYWNRQMITVLSSLGVPDSSFTKLYNDMIEELNFCFNNRDAALKFVLKHESTSLVAKLLSAGVDLAHRHIFQCYAKSSYNKCTAKISYSCASRGIDDYEVLSEGCSKKFESPPDGTIVVVGRCPCLHPGDIRRITFMRPPNIGDLYDVIVFSANGLRPKPDKMASGDLDGDIYFAIWDQPLVCKENYPAMIPRNPTSFNQIYAKNMNGVGHFFVNYMLKDNLGHISTMHVLLCDLLPNGAKDNLAIEFAQAHAIAIDYAKTGIPATVPRIPMKLLYPDFMEKTTKQSYESEN
;
A
#
# COMPACT_ATOMS: atom_id res chain seq x y z
N MET A 1 18.68 11.99 20.78
CA MET A 1 18.21 13.16 21.55
C MET A 1 16.92 13.78 21.01
N ILE A 2 16.60 13.72 19.71
CA ILE A 2 15.31 14.23 19.17
C ILE A 2 14.12 13.29 19.49
N MET A 3 14.34 11.97 19.51
CA MET A 3 13.28 10.97 19.67
C MET A 3 12.51 11.06 21.01
N ASP A 4 13.16 11.45 22.11
CA ASP A 4 12.51 11.52 23.45
C ASP A 4 11.54 12.71 23.60
N SER A 5 11.50 13.62 22.62
CA SER A 5 10.66 14.81 22.60
C SER A 5 9.50 14.76 21.58
N LEU A 6 9.42 13.67 20.81
CA LEU A 6 8.39 13.47 19.79
C LEU A 6 7.23 12.67 20.36
N PHE A 7 6.02 13.23 20.24
CA PHE A 7 4.81 12.56 20.68
C PHE A 7 3.85 12.36 19.51
N LYS A 8 3.24 11.17 19.45
CA LYS A 8 2.15 10.84 18.52
C LYS A 8 0.82 11.06 19.23
N TYR A 9 -0.03 11.93 18.67
CA TYR A 9 -1.37 12.19 19.22
C TYR A 9 -2.45 11.99 18.17
N LYS A 10 -3.61 11.50 18.62
CA LYS A 10 -4.85 11.46 17.84
C LYS A 10 -5.64 12.73 18.14
N VAL A 11 -6.03 13.46 17.10
CA VAL A 11 -6.66 14.78 17.25
C VAL A 11 -8.18 14.58 17.24
N TYR A 12 -8.82 14.82 18.39
CA TYR A 12 -10.26 14.60 18.58
C TYR A 12 -11.11 15.87 18.41
N MET A 13 -10.49 17.05 18.33
CA MET A 13 -11.21 18.32 18.14
C MET A 13 -10.46 19.25 17.18
N ALA A 14 -11.18 19.82 16.21
CA ALA A 14 -10.71 20.93 15.39
C ALA A 14 -10.87 22.23 16.18
N LEU A 15 -9.81 22.66 16.87
CA LEU A 15 -9.78 24.00 17.47
C LEU A 15 -9.36 25.02 16.39
N PRO A 16 -10.02 26.18 16.27
CA PRO A 16 -9.61 27.21 15.32
C PRO A 16 -8.40 28.00 15.85
N ILE A 17 -7.46 28.25 14.93
CA ILE A 17 -6.41 29.28 14.92
C ILE A 17 -5.25 29.03 15.91
N ASP A 18 -4.06 28.83 15.33
CA ASP A 18 -2.79 28.37 15.91
C ASP A 18 -2.85 26.95 16.51
N LEU A 19 -2.26 25.98 15.80
CA LEU A 19 -2.14 24.55 16.19
C LEU A 19 -1.24 24.34 17.44
N ARG A 20 -1.60 24.97 18.56
CA ARG A 20 -1.14 24.66 19.91
C ARG A 20 -2.26 23.85 20.56
N ILE A 21 -2.06 22.54 20.69
CA ILE A 21 -3.00 21.71 21.46
C ILE A 21 -2.68 21.91 22.93
N LEU A 22 -3.60 22.52 23.69
CA LEU A 22 -3.52 22.55 25.15
C LEU A 22 -4.05 21.21 25.68
N LEU A 23 -3.15 20.32 26.11
CA LEU A 23 -3.54 19.02 26.68
C LEU A 23 -3.94 19.20 28.16
N THR A 24 -5.22 19.01 28.49
CA THR A 24 -5.81 19.27 29.81
C THR A 24 -5.51 18.21 30.89
N MET A 25 -4.30 17.62 30.92
CA MET A 25 -3.84 16.86 32.09
C MET A 25 -2.44 17.24 32.57
N VAL A 26 -1.64 17.92 31.76
CA VAL A 26 -0.37 18.56 32.13
C VAL A 26 -0.23 19.73 31.16
N PHE A 27 -0.02 20.97 31.62
CA PHE A 27 0.13 22.18 30.80
C PHE A 27 1.34 22.07 29.82
N ILE A 28 1.23 21.23 28.80
CA ILE A 28 2.23 20.98 27.78
C ILE A 28 1.72 21.65 26.51
N ILE A 29 2.43 22.70 26.10
CA ILE A 29 2.23 23.33 24.80
C ILE A 29 3.09 22.57 23.80
N ALA A 30 2.44 21.83 22.89
CA ALA A 30 3.11 21.17 21.78
C ALA A 30 2.67 21.80 20.46
N VAL A 31 3.60 21.91 19.52
CA VAL A 31 3.39 22.53 18.21
C VAL A 31 3.34 21.44 17.14
N PHE A 32 2.46 21.60 16.17
CA PHE A 32 2.36 20.68 15.04
C PHE A 32 3.67 20.63 14.24
N LEU A 33 4.21 19.42 14.04
CA LEU A 33 5.45 19.16 13.32
C LEU A 33 5.19 18.57 11.93
N GLY A 34 4.15 17.77 11.75
CA GLY A 34 3.87 17.12 10.47
C GLY A 34 3.03 15.86 10.61
N TYR A 35 2.81 15.17 9.49
CA TYR A 35 2.09 13.90 9.44
C TYR A 35 2.67 13.02 8.34
N SER A 36 2.55 11.71 8.50
CA SER A 36 2.67 10.76 7.39
C SER A 36 1.30 10.54 6.70
N SER A 37 1.28 9.97 5.50
CA SER A 37 0.03 9.70 4.79
C SER A 37 -0.91 8.74 5.54
N SER A 38 -0.38 7.81 6.34
CA SER A 38 -1.19 6.95 7.20
C SER A 38 -1.78 7.73 8.36
N GLN A 39 -0.97 8.56 9.04
CA GLN A 39 -1.42 9.40 10.14
C GLN A 39 -2.50 10.39 9.70
N LEU A 40 -2.38 10.96 8.50
CA LEU A 40 -3.39 11.84 7.92
C LEU A 40 -4.76 11.16 7.83
N ARG A 41 -4.81 9.90 7.36
CA ARG A 41 -6.04 9.07 7.32
C ARG A 41 -6.54 8.67 8.71
N GLU A 42 -5.63 8.45 9.65
CA GLU A 42 -5.96 8.12 11.04
C GLU A 42 -6.32 9.35 11.89
N GLN A 43 -6.31 10.55 11.30
CA GLN A 43 -6.53 11.81 12.01
C GLN A 43 -5.53 12.00 13.17
N SER A 44 -4.27 11.68 12.91
CA SER A 44 -3.16 11.81 13.84
C SER A 44 -2.00 12.56 13.20
N GLY A 45 -1.07 13.04 14.03
CA GLY A 45 0.09 13.80 13.59
C GLY A 45 1.21 13.76 14.62
N TRP A 46 2.37 14.27 14.22
CA TRP A 46 3.51 14.50 15.08
C TRP A 46 3.45 15.90 15.66
N PHE A 47 3.67 15.98 16.96
CA PHE A 47 3.76 17.24 17.67
C PHE A 47 5.12 17.30 18.37
N TYR A 48 5.75 18.47 18.29
CA TYR A 48 7.01 18.76 18.94
C TYR A 48 6.77 19.65 20.14
N ARG A 49 7.31 19.24 21.29
CA ARG A 49 7.37 20.08 22.47
C ARG A 49 8.72 20.78 22.45
N GLU A 50 8.73 22.09 22.21
CA GLU A 50 9.95 22.89 22.36
C GLU A 50 10.44 22.76 23.81
N PRO A 51 11.65 22.21 24.04
CA PRO A 51 12.20 22.09 25.37
C PRO A 51 12.54 23.48 25.92
N ASN A 52 12.46 23.66 27.23
CA ASN A 52 12.92 24.88 27.90
C ASN A 52 14.47 25.01 27.91
N ASP A 53 15.19 24.08 27.27
CA ASP A 53 16.65 24.04 27.19
C ASP A 53 17.11 24.62 25.85
N GLU A 54 17.99 25.63 25.89
CA GLU A 54 18.57 26.30 24.71
C GLU A 54 19.33 25.35 23.76
N LYS A 55 19.69 24.14 24.21
CA LYS A 55 20.37 23.14 23.37
C LYS A 55 19.45 22.37 22.43
N ALA A 56 18.12 22.43 22.63
CA ALA A 56 17.18 21.72 21.79
C ALA A 56 17.00 22.42 20.44
N PRO A 57 16.87 21.67 19.32
CA PRO A 57 16.68 22.29 18.02
C PRO A 57 15.31 22.99 17.95
N THR A 58 15.30 24.18 17.37
CA THR A 58 14.07 24.89 16.99
C THR A 58 13.36 24.16 15.85
N LEU A 59 12.05 24.38 15.68
CA LEU A 59 11.30 23.83 14.54
C LEU A 59 11.94 24.16 13.18
N ALA A 60 12.45 25.38 13.02
CA ALA A 60 13.12 25.80 11.79
C ALA A 60 14.39 24.99 11.50
N GLN A 61 15.17 24.66 12.55
CA GLN A 61 16.33 23.79 12.44
C GLN A 61 15.92 22.36 12.09
N ILE A 62 14.88 21.81 12.74
CA ILE A 62 14.37 20.46 12.44
C ILE A 62 13.93 20.35 10.97
N TYR A 63 13.17 21.32 10.46
CA TYR A 63 12.74 21.31 9.05
C TYR A 63 13.93 21.43 8.08
N LYS A 64 14.89 22.30 8.41
CA LYS A 64 16.11 22.45 7.60
C LYS A 64 16.93 21.16 7.54
N ASP A 65 17.02 20.44 8.66
CA ASP A 65 17.74 19.16 8.74
C ASP A 65 17.06 18.07 7.89
N PHE A 66 15.73 18.09 7.79
CA PHE A 66 15.00 17.16 6.92
C PHE A 66 15.20 17.47 5.43
N GLY A 67 15.23 18.75 5.04
CA GLY A 67 15.51 19.19 3.67
C GLY A 67 14.76 20.45 3.27
N ASP A 68 14.84 20.80 1.99
CA ASP A 68 14.13 21.95 1.44
C ASP A 68 12.73 21.54 0.95
N PHE A 69 11.72 21.93 1.72
CA PHE A 69 10.30 21.73 1.38
C PHE A 69 9.62 23.00 0.87
N LEU A 70 10.27 24.17 0.95
CA LEU A 70 9.67 25.45 0.55
C LEU A 70 9.67 25.62 -0.97
N GLU A 71 10.57 24.94 -1.68
CA GLU A 71 10.54 24.83 -3.14
C GLU A 71 9.31 24.07 -3.66
N ILE A 72 8.62 23.31 -2.81
CA ILE A 72 7.45 22.52 -3.22
C ILE A 72 6.23 23.46 -3.30
N PRO A 73 5.66 23.70 -4.49
CA PRO A 73 4.62 24.69 -4.65
C PRO A 73 3.31 24.30 -3.97
N ASP A 74 2.97 23.01 -3.93
CA ASP A 74 1.70 22.51 -3.38
C ASP A 74 1.84 22.11 -1.91
N THR A 75 0.98 22.66 -1.06
CA THR A 75 1.00 22.43 0.39
C THR A 75 0.68 20.98 0.79
N GLY A 76 -0.20 20.30 0.05
CA GLY A 76 -0.50 18.87 0.27
C GLY A 76 0.71 18.00 -0.11
N LYS A 77 1.33 18.26 -1.27
CA LYS A 77 2.59 17.62 -1.66
C LYS A 77 3.69 17.92 -0.65
N CYS A 78 3.81 19.15 -0.18
CA CYS A 78 4.79 19.58 0.82
C CYS A 78 4.63 18.74 2.10
N GLY A 79 3.42 18.65 2.65
CA GLY A 79 3.13 17.82 3.82
C GLY A 79 3.38 16.33 3.56
N ALA A 80 3.02 15.79 2.39
CA ALA A 80 3.33 14.42 2.00
C ALA A 80 4.83 14.14 1.80
N ARG A 81 5.64 15.16 1.47
CA ARG A 81 7.11 15.06 1.40
C ARG A 81 7.74 15.14 2.78
N LEU A 82 7.31 16.08 3.61
CA LEU A 82 7.69 16.18 5.01
C LEU A 82 7.39 14.88 5.76
N GLY A 83 6.22 14.28 5.50
CA GLY A 83 5.79 13.01 6.07
C GLY A 83 6.74 11.83 5.85
N GLN A 84 7.57 11.88 4.81
CA GLN A 84 8.54 10.83 4.55
C GLN A 84 9.70 10.84 5.56
N ALA A 85 9.99 11.99 6.20
CA ALA A 85 10.97 12.10 7.28
C ALA A 85 10.58 11.39 8.56
N PHE A 86 9.31 11.05 8.70
CA PHE A 86 8.81 10.26 9.83
C PHE A 86 8.61 8.79 9.48
N SER A 87 9.12 8.33 8.33
CA SER A 87 9.03 6.91 7.96
C SER A 87 9.90 6.07 8.89
N THR A 88 9.42 4.92 9.31
CA THR A 88 10.25 3.94 10.01
C THR A 88 11.20 3.29 9.01
N THR A 89 12.49 3.54 9.17
CA THR A 89 13.56 3.12 8.25
C THR A 89 14.67 2.41 9.01
N THR A 90 15.42 1.55 8.31
CA THR A 90 16.70 1.04 8.78
C THR A 90 17.81 1.75 8.01
N SER A 91 18.66 2.51 8.71
CA SER A 91 19.85 3.11 8.11
C SER A 91 20.83 2.02 7.69
N THR A 92 21.32 2.07 6.44
CA THR A 92 22.16 1.01 5.90
C THR A 92 23.56 1.49 5.56
N ILE A 93 23.70 2.40 4.60
CA ILE A 93 25.01 2.80 4.06
C ILE A 93 25.12 4.31 3.95
N TYR A 94 26.24 4.84 4.44
CA TYR A 94 26.66 6.21 4.19
C TYR A 94 27.32 6.31 2.80
N THR A 95 26.76 7.13 1.92
CA THR A 95 27.24 7.25 0.56
C THR A 95 28.20 8.43 0.40
N ASN A 96 29.49 8.14 0.29
CA ASN A 96 30.52 9.11 -0.13
C ASN A 96 30.79 9.09 -1.64
N PHE A 97 29.97 8.38 -2.42
CA PHE A 97 30.20 8.16 -3.85
C PHE A 97 29.48 9.19 -4.72
N LYS A 98 30.03 9.47 -5.92
CA LYS A 98 29.39 10.36 -6.91
C LYS A 98 28.11 9.73 -7.46
N LEU A 99 27.00 10.47 -7.38
CA LEU A 99 25.76 10.15 -8.09
C LEU A 99 25.99 10.10 -9.59
N LYS A 100 25.40 9.10 -10.24
CA LYS A 100 25.17 9.15 -11.67
C LYS A 100 23.66 9.16 -11.92
N MET A 101 23.15 10.30 -12.38
CA MET A 101 21.77 10.43 -12.83
C MET A 101 21.55 9.57 -14.07
N ARG A 102 20.49 8.76 -14.07
CA ARG A 102 20.22 7.81 -15.15
C ARG A 102 18.76 7.88 -15.56
N THR A 103 18.54 7.80 -16.88
CA THR A 103 17.23 8.04 -17.51
C THR A 103 16.45 6.76 -17.80
N THR A 104 17.08 5.59 -17.68
CA THR A 104 16.48 4.28 -18.00
C THR A 104 16.62 3.27 -16.84
N PHE A 105 15.74 2.26 -16.82
CA PHE A 105 15.67 1.29 -15.73
C PHE A 105 16.82 0.27 -15.71
N LYS A 106 17.41 -0.06 -16.88
CA LYS A 106 18.64 -0.89 -17.04
C LYS A 106 19.86 -0.40 -16.25
N GLU A 107 19.71 0.75 -15.62
CA GLU A 107 20.77 1.56 -15.08
C GLU A 107 20.49 2.01 -13.64
N THR A 108 19.24 1.87 -13.15
CA THR A 108 18.81 2.11 -11.75
C THR A 108 19.18 0.90 -10.88
N ILE A 109 20.46 0.60 -10.87
CA ILE A 109 21.02 -0.60 -10.26
C ILE A 109 21.88 -0.19 -9.09
N ILE A 110 21.60 -0.80 -7.93
CA ILE A 110 22.56 -0.88 -6.83
C ILE A 110 23.04 -2.30 -6.70
N ALA A 111 24.34 -2.53 -6.82
CA ALA A 111 24.95 -3.68 -6.17
C ALA A 111 25.38 -3.30 -4.75
N LEU A 112 24.74 -3.94 -3.77
CA LEU A 112 25.02 -3.75 -2.36
C LEU A 112 25.39 -5.10 -1.74
N PRO A 113 26.65 -5.55 -1.86
CA PRO A 113 27.11 -6.71 -1.10
C PRO A 113 26.96 -6.51 0.42
N MET A 114 26.89 -5.26 0.92
CA MET A 114 26.89 -4.97 2.36
C MET A 114 25.51 -5.02 3.04
N VAL A 115 24.40 -4.67 2.38
CA VAL A 115 23.06 -4.87 3.00
C VAL A 115 22.69 -6.35 3.06
N LEU A 116 23.21 -7.15 2.13
CA LEU A 116 23.05 -8.60 2.15
C LEU A 116 24.00 -9.31 3.12
N ARG A 117 25.11 -8.71 3.58
CA ARG A 117 26.06 -9.35 4.51
C ARG A 117 25.50 -9.63 5.92
N GLY A 118 24.36 -9.04 6.27
CA GLY A 118 23.60 -9.41 7.48
C GLY A 118 22.69 -10.61 7.28
N GLN A 119 22.55 -11.13 6.06
CA GLN A 119 21.86 -12.37 5.75
C GLN A 119 22.87 -13.39 5.20
N GLU A 120 22.82 -14.60 5.73
CA GLU A 120 23.80 -15.67 5.52
C GLU A 120 24.23 -15.88 4.05
N ASN A 121 25.46 -16.40 3.89
CA ASN A 121 26.06 -16.86 2.64
C ASN A 121 25.02 -17.50 1.70
N GLY A 122 24.68 -16.81 0.59
CA GLY A 122 23.73 -17.32 -0.42
C GLY A 122 22.53 -16.41 -0.75
N ALA A 123 22.47 -15.18 -0.24
CA ALA A 123 21.37 -14.25 -0.52
C ALA A 123 21.29 -13.85 -2.02
N ARG A 124 20.15 -14.19 -2.64
CA ARG A 124 19.80 -13.90 -4.04
C ARG A 124 19.41 -12.43 -4.25
N PRO A 125 19.42 -11.90 -5.49
CA PRO A 125 19.03 -10.51 -5.76
C PRO A 125 17.58 -10.24 -5.34
N ARG A 126 17.35 -9.14 -4.61
CA ARG A 126 16.02 -8.71 -4.13
C ARG A 126 15.80 -7.24 -4.47
N SER A 127 14.54 -6.85 -4.65
CA SER A 127 14.18 -5.43 -4.70
C SER A 127 14.18 -4.81 -3.29
N ILE A 128 14.56 -3.54 -3.20
CA ILE A 128 14.63 -2.79 -1.94
C ILE A 128 13.83 -1.51 -2.10
N GLY A 129 12.82 -1.33 -1.25
CA GLY A 129 12.07 -0.09 -1.11
C GLY A 129 12.76 0.83 -0.09
N PHE A 130 12.90 2.11 -0.44
CA PHE A 130 13.59 3.09 0.39
C PHE A 130 12.79 4.39 0.49
N SER A 131 12.88 5.07 1.64
CA SER A 131 12.21 6.36 1.92
C SER A 131 13.22 7.32 2.52
N ASN A 132 13.20 8.57 2.09
CA ASN A 132 14.09 9.66 2.53
C ASN A 132 15.60 9.47 2.30
N SER A 133 15.95 8.51 1.47
CA SER A 133 17.18 7.77 1.71
C SER A 133 18.43 8.36 1.11
N ILE A 134 18.36 9.38 0.27
CA ILE A 134 19.57 10.00 -0.25
C ILE A 134 19.15 11.26 -0.99
N TRP A 135 19.62 12.42 -0.59
CA TRP A 135 19.36 13.70 -1.27
C TRP A 135 17.89 14.03 -1.60
N GLY A 136 16.93 13.53 -0.80
CA GLY A 136 15.50 13.73 -1.04
C GLY A 136 14.87 12.83 -2.12
N TYR A 137 15.50 11.69 -2.43
CA TYR A 137 14.96 10.67 -3.32
C TYR A 137 14.13 9.60 -2.58
N LYS A 138 13.11 9.07 -3.25
CA LYS A 138 12.29 7.94 -2.80
C LYS A 138 11.93 7.00 -3.96
N GLY A 139 11.96 5.69 -3.71
CA GLY A 139 11.43 4.70 -4.64
C GLY A 139 11.88 3.27 -4.37
N VAL A 140 11.98 2.50 -5.44
CA VAL A 140 12.44 1.10 -5.44
C VAL A 140 13.75 1.01 -6.21
N ILE A 141 14.68 0.22 -5.68
CA ILE A 141 15.95 -0.10 -6.33
C ILE A 141 16.07 -1.61 -6.48
N LEU A 142 16.70 -2.04 -7.56
CA LEU A 142 17.05 -3.43 -7.81
C LEU A 142 18.53 -3.69 -7.56
N VAL A 143 18.78 -4.92 -7.11
CA VAL A 143 20.13 -5.49 -7.03
C VAL A 143 20.42 -6.27 -8.29
N ASP A 144 21.45 -5.88 -9.02
CA ASP A 144 21.91 -6.58 -10.22
C ASP A 144 23.08 -7.51 -9.87
N ALA A 145 22.97 -8.76 -10.29
CA ALA A 145 23.99 -9.78 -10.12
C ALA A 145 25.31 -9.44 -10.84
N TYR A 146 25.27 -8.72 -11.96
CA TYR A 146 26.46 -8.33 -12.73
C TYR A 146 27.37 -7.35 -11.97
N TYR A 147 26.80 -6.54 -11.08
CA TYR A 147 27.55 -5.52 -10.35
C TYR A 147 27.96 -5.96 -8.93
N ARG A 148 27.80 -7.23 -8.52
CA ARG A 148 28.01 -7.72 -7.13
C ARG A 148 29.25 -7.17 -6.41
N ASP A 149 30.34 -6.91 -7.14
CA ASP A 149 31.61 -6.43 -6.59
C ASP A 149 31.82 -4.91 -6.66
N LYS A 150 30.83 -4.12 -7.11
CA LYS A 150 30.93 -2.66 -7.34
C LYS A 150 29.78 -1.92 -6.67
N ILE A 151 30.07 -0.85 -5.93
CA ILE A 151 29.05 0.06 -5.40
C ILE A 151 28.75 1.12 -6.46
N LYS A 152 27.59 1.01 -7.10
CA LYS A 152 27.04 2.02 -8.02
C LYS A 152 25.59 2.29 -7.63
N LEU A 153 25.12 3.50 -7.85
CA LEU A 153 23.71 3.88 -7.63
C LEU A 153 23.24 4.70 -8.83
N GLY A 154 22.24 4.19 -9.53
CA GLY A 154 21.47 4.94 -10.51
C GLY A 154 20.13 5.36 -9.94
N LEU A 155 19.79 6.64 -10.03
CA LEU A 155 18.49 7.17 -9.62
C LEU A 155 17.79 7.80 -10.82
N ARG A 156 16.47 7.61 -10.89
CA ARG A 156 15.61 8.22 -11.91
C ARG A 156 15.20 9.64 -11.51
N PRO A 157 14.99 10.56 -12.46
CA PRO A 157 14.46 11.90 -12.16
C PRO A 157 13.12 11.85 -11.40
N SER A 158 12.25 10.89 -11.73
CA SER A 158 10.95 10.70 -11.06
C SER A 158 11.07 10.34 -9.57
N MET A 159 12.23 9.84 -9.12
CA MET A 159 12.48 9.49 -7.72
C MET A 159 12.88 10.69 -6.88
N LYS A 160 13.35 11.80 -7.48
CA LYS A 160 13.65 13.04 -6.75
C LYS A 160 12.35 13.68 -6.28
N LYS A 161 12.16 13.79 -4.96
CA LYS A 161 10.93 14.34 -4.38
C LYS A 161 11.10 15.73 -3.79
N PHE A 162 12.28 16.01 -3.24
CA PHE A 162 12.70 17.31 -2.72
C PHE A 162 14.24 17.37 -2.70
N THR A 163 14.82 18.52 -2.35
CA THR A 163 16.27 18.68 -2.22
C THR A 163 16.68 18.47 -0.76
N SER A 164 17.74 17.70 -0.51
CA SER A 164 18.26 17.45 0.85
C SER A 164 19.75 17.14 0.80
N ASP A 165 20.46 17.42 1.89
CA ASP A 165 21.87 17.08 2.06
C ASP A 165 22.09 15.71 2.70
N HIS A 166 21.01 14.99 3.05
CA HIS A 166 21.07 13.68 3.69
C HIS A 166 21.75 12.62 2.79
N ARG A 167 22.77 11.92 3.31
CA ARG A 167 23.62 10.97 2.54
C ARG A 167 23.54 9.51 3.00
N VAL A 168 22.51 9.15 3.76
CA VAL A 168 22.38 7.80 4.33
C VAL A 168 21.22 7.07 3.68
N LEU A 169 21.51 5.93 3.03
CA LEU A 169 20.50 5.03 2.47
C LEU A 169 19.64 4.41 3.57
N GLU A 170 18.37 4.76 3.60
CA GLU A 170 17.37 4.33 4.57
C GLU A 170 16.36 3.34 3.98
N VAL A 171 16.56 2.06 4.26
CA VAL A 171 15.72 0.99 3.72
C VAL A 171 14.41 0.92 4.53
N CYS A 172 13.27 0.99 3.85
CA CYS A 172 11.95 0.79 4.45
C CYS A 172 11.56 -0.67 4.47
N ASN A 173 11.78 -1.36 3.34
CA ASN A 173 11.36 -2.74 3.20
C ASN A 173 12.16 -3.44 2.09
N ILE A 174 12.22 -4.76 2.16
CA ILE A 174 12.87 -5.62 1.18
C ILE A 174 11.78 -6.49 0.54
N SER A 175 11.92 -6.82 -0.74
CA SER A 175 11.01 -7.75 -1.42
C SER A 175 10.86 -9.04 -0.62
N THR A 176 9.62 -9.38 -0.31
CA THR A 176 9.23 -10.63 0.33
C THR A 176 7.95 -11.14 -0.31
N PRO A 177 7.83 -12.45 -0.55
CA PRO A 177 6.64 -13.03 -1.16
C PRO A 177 5.43 -12.91 -0.23
N MET A 178 4.35 -12.29 -0.72
CA MET A 178 3.09 -12.14 0.01
C MET A 178 1.98 -12.98 -0.63
N SER A 179 1.13 -13.59 0.20
CA SER A 179 -0.08 -14.26 -0.27
C SER A 179 -1.16 -13.24 -0.60
N CYS A 180 -1.93 -13.48 -1.65
CA CYS A 180 -3.13 -12.70 -1.91
C CYS A 180 -4.31 -13.24 -1.10
N TYR A 181 -5.13 -12.30 -0.67
CA TYR A 181 -6.35 -12.55 0.07
C TYR A 181 -7.48 -11.79 -0.60
N TRP A 182 -8.69 -12.36 -0.53
CA TRP A 182 -9.86 -11.68 -1.03
C TRP A 182 -10.19 -10.44 -0.21
N ASN A 183 -10.52 -9.36 -0.92
CA ASN A 183 -11.20 -8.22 -0.36
C ASN A 183 -12.50 -7.99 -1.14
N ARG A 184 -13.48 -7.35 -0.50
CA ARG A 184 -14.81 -7.15 -1.09
C ARG A 184 -14.75 -6.41 -2.42
N GLN A 185 -13.95 -5.35 -2.52
CA GLN A 185 -13.80 -4.58 -3.75
C GLN A 185 -13.31 -5.45 -4.93
N MET A 186 -12.33 -6.33 -4.69
CA MET A 186 -11.78 -7.23 -5.70
C MET A 186 -12.81 -8.26 -6.18
N ILE A 187 -13.60 -8.85 -5.27
CA ILE A 187 -14.69 -9.77 -5.60
C ILE A 187 -15.71 -9.05 -6.50
N THR A 188 -16.19 -7.89 -6.05
CA THR A 188 -17.16 -7.07 -6.76
C THR A 188 -16.72 -6.74 -8.19
N VAL A 189 -15.46 -6.32 -8.36
CA VAL A 189 -14.92 -5.98 -9.68
C VAL A 189 -14.77 -7.21 -10.57
N LEU A 190 -14.27 -8.34 -10.04
CA LEU A 190 -14.09 -9.56 -10.82
C LEU A 190 -15.42 -10.21 -11.22
N SER A 191 -16.40 -10.24 -10.31
CA SER A 191 -17.77 -10.67 -10.62
C SER A 191 -18.35 -9.83 -11.76
N SER A 192 -18.21 -8.50 -11.69
CA SER A 192 -18.61 -7.58 -12.78
C SER A 192 -17.86 -7.82 -14.09
N LEU A 193 -16.62 -8.34 -14.05
CA LEU A 193 -15.83 -8.74 -15.21
C LEU A 193 -16.20 -10.14 -15.76
N GLY A 194 -17.19 -10.80 -15.16
CA GLY A 194 -17.74 -12.07 -15.61
C GLY A 194 -17.06 -13.30 -15.01
N VAL A 195 -16.34 -13.16 -13.90
CA VAL A 195 -15.93 -14.31 -13.07
C VAL A 195 -17.17 -14.85 -12.37
N PRO A 196 -17.52 -16.13 -12.52
CA PRO A 196 -18.73 -16.70 -11.90
C PRO A 196 -18.64 -16.65 -10.37
N ASP A 197 -19.72 -16.27 -9.69
CA ASP A 197 -19.72 -16.12 -8.23
C ASP A 197 -19.45 -17.45 -7.51
N SER A 198 -19.85 -18.57 -8.13
CA SER A 198 -19.51 -19.93 -7.68
C SER A 198 -18.01 -20.18 -7.54
N SER A 199 -17.17 -19.44 -8.27
CA SER A 199 -15.70 -19.49 -8.12
C SER A 199 -15.26 -18.91 -6.79
N PHE A 200 -15.91 -17.85 -6.31
CA PHE A 200 -15.64 -17.26 -4.99
C PHE A 200 -16.24 -18.12 -3.88
N THR A 201 -17.49 -18.59 -4.05
CA THR A 201 -18.15 -19.48 -3.08
C THR A 201 -17.37 -20.76 -2.88
N LYS A 202 -16.80 -21.34 -3.95
CA LYS A 202 -15.94 -22.52 -3.85
C LYS A 202 -14.72 -22.25 -2.96
N LEU A 203 -14.01 -21.15 -3.18
CA LEU A 203 -12.84 -20.80 -2.36
C LEU A 203 -13.21 -20.53 -0.90
N TYR A 204 -14.38 -19.94 -0.66
CA TYR A 204 -14.90 -19.77 0.68
C TYR A 204 -15.20 -21.12 1.34
N ASN A 205 -15.89 -22.03 0.64
CA ASN A 205 -16.20 -23.37 1.14
C ASN A 205 -14.92 -24.17 1.40
N ASP A 206 -13.95 -24.15 0.49
CA ASP A 206 -12.64 -24.80 0.66
C ASP A 206 -11.93 -24.28 1.92
N MET A 207 -11.99 -22.97 2.19
CA MET A 207 -11.44 -22.37 3.42
C MET A 207 -12.20 -22.86 4.66
N ILE A 208 -13.53 -22.89 4.63
CA ILE A 208 -14.34 -23.37 5.76
C ILE A 208 -14.07 -24.85 6.03
N GLU A 209 -13.92 -25.67 4.99
CA GLU A 209 -13.55 -27.08 5.11
C GLU A 209 -12.14 -27.25 5.70
N GLU A 210 -11.15 -26.46 5.26
CA GLU A 210 -9.79 -26.46 5.83
C GLU A 210 -9.83 -26.06 7.32
N LEU A 211 -10.60 -25.03 7.67
CA LEU A 211 -10.80 -24.61 9.07
C LEU A 211 -11.47 -25.69 9.90
N ASN A 212 -12.54 -26.32 9.39
CA ASN A 212 -13.25 -27.43 10.03
C ASN A 212 -12.34 -28.63 10.25
N PHE A 213 -11.46 -28.92 9.29
CA PHE A 213 -10.47 -29.99 9.41
C PHE A 213 -9.43 -29.69 10.50
N CYS A 214 -9.01 -28.42 10.65
CA CYS A 214 -8.10 -28.00 11.72
C CYS A 214 -8.66 -28.28 13.12
N PHE A 215 -9.98 -28.17 13.34
CA PHE A 215 -10.58 -28.49 14.65
C PHE A 215 -10.38 -29.93 15.06
N ASN A 216 -10.39 -30.84 14.10
CA ASN A 216 -10.33 -32.29 14.35
C ASN A 216 -8.93 -32.88 14.14
N ASN A 217 -7.98 -32.08 13.64
CA ASN A 217 -6.64 -32.53 13.33
C ASN A 217 -5.59 -31.50 13.76
N ARG A 218 -4.88 -31.79 14.86
CA ARG A 218 -3.84 -30.93 15.44
C ARG A 218 -2.70 -30.65 14.45
N ASP A 219 -2.27 -31.64 13.67
CA ASP A 219 -1.16 -31.46 12.72
C ASP A 219 -1.59 -30.56 11.55
N ALA A 220 -2.85 -30.66 11.12
CA ALA A 220 -3.43 -29.73 10.15
C ALA A 220 -3.54 -28.31 10.74
N ALA A 221 -4.05 -28.18 11.97
CA ALA A 221 -4.11 -26.89 12.67
C ALA A 221 -2.72 -26.27 12.83
N LEU A 222 -1.71 -27.07 13.20
CA LEU A 222 -0.34 -26.60 13.35
C LEU A 222 0.21 -26.12 12.00
N LYS A 223 0.03 -26.89 10.92
CA LYS A 223 0.44 -26.48 9.57
C LYS A 223 -0.25 -25.19 9.14
N PHE A 224 -1.55 -25.07 9.37
CA PHE A 224 -2.33 -23.88 9.04
C PHE A 224 -1.85 -22.65 9.82
N VAL A 225 -1.74 -22.76 11.15
CA VAL A 225 -1.28 -21.64 11.99
C VAL A 225 0.17 -21.28 11.68
N LEU A 226 1.07 -22.23 11.44
CA LEU A 226 2.45 -21.92 11.06
C LEU A 226 2.55 -21.20 9.69
N LYS A 227 1.65 -21.52 8.76
CA LYS A 227 1.57 -20.87 7.44
C LYS A 227 1.16 -19.40 7.53
N HIS A 228 0.29 -19.05 8.47
CA HIS A 228 -0.27 -17.69 8.62
C HIS A 228 0.37 -16.86 9.74
N GLU A 229 0.74 -17.48 10.86
CA GLU A 229 1.30 -16.86 12.06
C GLU A 229 2.29 -17.79 12.80
N SER A 230 3.45 -18.03 12.20
CA SER A 230 4.48 -18.93 12.75
C SER A 230 4.97 -18.56 14.17
N THR A 231 4.87 -17.30 14.57
CA THR A 231 5.32 -16.80 15.88
C THR A 231 4.21 -16.67 16.92
N SER A 232 2.96 -17.01 16.57
CA SER A 232 1.81 -16.86 17.48
C SER A 232 1.91 -17.77 18.71
N LEU A 233 1.26 -17.35 19.80
CA LEU A 233 1.09 -18.20 20.98
C LEU A 233 0.39 -19.52 20.60
N VAL A 234 -0.59 -19.45 19.69
CA VAL A 234 -1.31 -20.62 19.20
C VAL A 234 -0.37 -21.60 18.49
N ALA A 235 0.55 -21.13 17.64
CA ALA A 235 1.56 -21.98 17.00
C ALA A 235 2.45 -22.72 18.02
N LYS A 236 2.89 -22.01 19.06
CA LYS A 236 3.73 -22.58 20.14
C LYS A 236 2.98 -23.65 20.93
N LEU A 237 1.71 -23.41 21.27
CA LEU A 237 0.87 -24.34 22.00
C LEU A 237 0.54 -25.59 21.18
N LEU A 238 0.21 -25.42 19.89
CA LEU A 238 0.00 -26.55 18.97
C LEU A 238 1.27 -27.40 18.82
N SER A 239 2.43 -26.75 18.73
CA SER A 239 3.74 -27.42 18.67
C SER A 239 4.06 -28.19 19.96
N ALA A 240 3.62 -27.67 21.11
CA ALA A 240 3.77 -28.32 22.41
C ALA A 240 2.80 -29.50 22.65
N GLY A 241 1.94 -29.80 21.68
CA GLY A 241 1.02 -30.95 21.74
C GLY A 241 -0.40 -30.60 22.20
N VAL A 242 -0.71 -29.34 22.49
CA VAL A 242 -2.06 -28.93 22.88
C VAL A 242 -2.94 -28.78 21.63
N ASP A 243 -4.16 -29.29 21.67
CA ASP A 243 -5.11 -29.23 20.55
C ASP A 243 -6.00 -27.96 20.57
N LEU A 244 -6.78 -27.78 19.50
CA LEU A 244 -7.77 -26.70 19.41
C LEU A 244 -9.04 -26.97 20.22
N ALA A 245 -9.26 -28.18 20.75
CA ALA A 245 -10.42 -28.49 21.57
C ALA A 245 -10.34 -27.78 22.93
N HIS A 246 -9.14 -27.43 23.38
CA HIS A 246 -8.94 -26.64 24.58
C HIS A 246 -9.53 -25.22 24.42
N ARG A 247 -10.58 -24.91 25.21
CA ARG A 247 -11.38 -23.67 25.13
C ARG A 247 -10.57 -22.39 24.99
N HIS A 248 -9.49 -22.24 25.76
CA HIS A 248 -8.67 -21.03 25.73
C HIS A 248 -7.83 -20.91 24.45
N ILE A 249 -7.39 -22.04 23.88
CA ILE A 249 -6.69 -22.06 22.60
C ILE A 249 -7.68 -21.79 21.48
N PHE A 250 -8.88 -22.38 21.55
CA PHE A 250 -9.94 -22.05 20.62
C PHE A 250 -10.26 -20.55 20.64
N GLN A 251 -10.37 -19.92 21.81
CA GLN A 251 -10.62 -18.48 21.90
C GLN A 251 -9.48 -17.65 21.29
N CYS A 252 -8.22 -18.02 21.53
CA CYS A 252 -7.06 -17.37 20.92
C CYS A 252 -7.02 -17.57 19.40
N TYR A 253 -7.31 -18.79 18.94
CA TYR A 253 -7.40 -19.15 17.52
C TYR A 253 -8.54 -18.42 16.83
N ALA A 254 -9.76 -18.48 17.37
CA ALA A 254 -10.93 -17.79 16.86
C ALA A 254 -10.70 -16.28 16.81
N LYS A 255 -10.05 -15.67 17.81
CA LYS A 255 -9.74 -14.22 17.77
C LYS A 255 -8.70 -13.86 16.69
N SER A 256 -7.74 -14.75 16.42
CA SER A 256 -6.78 -14.57 15.31
C SER A 256 -7.45 -14.79 13.96
N SER A 257 -8.24 -15.86 13.81
CA SER A 257 -8.93 -16.25 12.58
C SER A 257 -10.08 -15.31 12.24
N TYR A 258 -10.95 -14.90 13.17
CA TYR A 258 -12.12 -14.05 12.91
C TYR A 258 -11.75 -12.69 12.29
N ASN A 259 -10.59 -12.13 12.66
CA ASN A 259 -10.08 -10.90 12.05
C ASN A 259 -9.31 -11.13 10.74
N LYS A 260 -9.07 -12.39 10.36
CA LYS A 260 -8.19 -12.84 9.26
C LYS A 260 -8.83 -13.85 8.31
N CYS A 261 -10.12 -14.17 8.46
CA CYS A 261 -10.90 -15.07 7.59
C CYS A 261 -11.12 -14.48 6.19
N THR A 262 -10.09 -13.88 5.62
CA THR A 262 -10.01 -13.58 4.20
C THR A 262 -9.50 -14.85 3.53
N ALA A 263 -10.33 -15.44 2.66
CA ALA A 263 -9.92 -16.62 1.92
C ALA A 263 -8.66 -16.32 1.10
N LYS A 264 -7.64 -17.18 1.25
CA LYS A 264 -6.37 -17.08 0.52
C LYS A 264 -6.60 -17.55 -0.91
N ILE A 265 -5.97 -16.88 -1.88
CA ILE A 265 -5.98 -17.32 -3.27
C ILE A 265 -4.78 -18.24 -3.51
N SER A 266 -5.04 -19.50 -3.85
CA SER A 266 -4.01 -20.55 -3.94
C SER A 266 -2.96 -20.27 -5.02
N TYR A 267 -3.42 -19.92 -6.23
CA TYR A 267 -2.57 -19.60 -7.38
C TYR A 267 -2.44 -18.10 -7.55
N SER A 268 -1.74 -17.47 -6.61
CA SER A 268 -1.53 -16.03 -6.60
C SER A 268 -0.26 -15.60 -5.88
N CYS A 269 0.20 -14.40 -6.21
CA CYS A 269 1.24 -13.70 -5.47
C CYS A 269 0.92 -12.21 -5.38
N ALA A 270 1.30 -11.59 -4.26
CA ALA A 270 1.35 -10.14 -4.15
C ALA A 270 2.81 -9.74 -4.05
N SER A 271 3.26 -8.88 -4.96
CA SER A 271 4.63 -8.42 -4.97
C SER A 271 4.81 -7.03 -5.54
N ARG A 272 5.98 -6.45 -5.27
CA ARG A 272 6.37 -5.13 -5.74
C ARG A 272 6.49 -5.13 -7.26
N GLY A 273 5.90 -4.12 -7.87
CA GLY A 273 6.07 -3.83 -9.28
C GLY A 273 7.45 -3.24 -9.56
N ILE A 274 8.08 -3.71 -10.63
CA ILE A 274 9.27 -3.10 -11.23
C ILE A 274 9.09 -3.08 -12.75
N ASP A 275 9.72 -2.16 -13.47
CA ASP A 275 9.80 -2.21 -14.93
C ASP A 275 11.03 -3.00 -15.36
N ASP A 276 11.03 -3.70 -16.49
CA ASP A 276 12.28 -4.17 -17.11
C ASP A 276 12.11 -4.27 -18.63
N TYR A 277 13.19 -4.63 -19.32
CA TYR A 277 13.19 -4.90 -20.75
C TYR A 277 12.16 -5.98 -21.08
N GLU A 278 11.15 -5.53 -21.81
CA GLU A 278 10.30 -6.26 -22.74
C GLU A 278 9.21 -7.20 -22.21
N VAL A 279 9.17 -7.69 -20.97
CA VAL A 279 8.12 -8.67 -20.63
C VAL A 279 7.66 -8.73 -19.17
N LEU A 280 6.42 -9.21 -18.99
CA LEU A 280 5.84 -9.49 -17.67
C LEU A 280 6.37 -10.81 -17.13
N SER A 281 7.30 -10.75 -16.18
CA SER A 281 7.84 -11.92 -15.51
C SER A 281 7.75 -11.76 -14.00
N GLU A 282 7.36 -12.83 -13.32
CA GLU A 282 7.51 -12.92 -11.88
C GLU A 282 8.90 -13.48 -11.60
N GLY A 283 9.61 -12.84 -10.68
CA GLY A 283 10.81 -13.43 -10.12
C GLY A 283 10.45 -14.65 -9.27
N CYS A 284 10.88 -15.84 -9.69
CA CYS A 284 10.51 -17.15 -9.10
C CYS A 284 10.60 -17.18 -7.57
N SER A 285 9.50 -16.99 -6.84
CA SER A 285 9.52 -17.19 -5.39
C SER A 285 9.76 -18.67 -5.07
N LYS A 286 10.61 -18.99 -4.09
CA LYS A 286 10.65 -20.37 -3.52
C LYS A 286 9.34 -20.73 -2.79
N LYS A 287 8.49 -19.74 -2.49
CA LYS A 287 7.27 -19.91 -1.68
C LYS A 287 6.01 -20.13 -2.53
N PHE A 288 6.02 -19.74 -3.81
CA PHE A 288 4.87 -19.84 -4.70
C PHE A 288 5.29 -20.48 -6.02
N GLU A 289 4.45 -21.35 -6.56
CA GLU A 289 4.65 -21.89 -7.90
C GLU A 289 4.42 -20.78 -8.92
N SER A 290 5.45 -20.36 -9.64
CA SER A 290 5.26 -19.38 -10.72
C SER A 290 4.41 -19.98 -11.84
N PRO A 291 3.53 -19.19 -12.48
CA PRO A 291 2.74 -19.66 -13.59
C PRO A 291 3.61 -20.19 -14.74
N PRO A 292 3.14 -21.20 -15.50
CA PRO A 292 3.81 -21.64 -16.73
C PRO A 292 3.94 -20.50 -17.74
N ASP A 293 4.98 -20.56 -18.59
CA ASP A 293 5.19 -19.58 -19.65
C ASP A 293 3.99 -19.54 -20.62
N GLY A 294 3.55 -18.34 -21.00
CA GLY A 294 2.36 -18.14 -21.83
C GLY A 294 1.02 -18.20 -21.08
N THR A 295 1.01 -18.46 -19.77
CA THR A 295 -0.24 -18.50 -18.98
C THR A 295 -0.90 -17.13 -18.93
N ILE A 296 -2.23 -17.09 -19.05
CA ILE A 296 -2.98 -15.86 -18.83
C ILE A 296 -3.19 -15.66 -17.33
N VAL A 297 -2.82 -14.47 -16.87
CA VAL A 297 -2.89 -14.07 -15.47
C VAL A 297 -3.71 -12.79 -15.34
N VAL A 298 -4.35 -12.63 -14.19
CA VAL A 298 -5.01 -11.40 -13.79
C VAL A 298 -4.07 -10.63 -12.87
N VAL A 299 -3.77 -9.37 -13.20
CA VAL A 299 -2.91 -8.48 -12.40
C VAL A 299 -3.70 -7.25 -12.02
N GLY A 300 -3.55 -6.80 -10.78
CA GLY A 300 -4.18 -5.57 -10.31
C GLY A 300 -3.49 -5.00 -9.08
N ARG A 301 -4.02 -3.86 -8.61
CA ARG A 301 -3.58 -3.19 -7.38
C ARG A 301 -4.80 -2.93 -6.51
N CYS A 302 -4.65 -3.18 -5.21
CA CYS A 302 -5.68 -2.86 -4.24
C CYS A 302 -5.45 -1.47 -3.62
N PRO A 303 -6.51 -0.70 -3.34
CA PRO A 303 -7.92 -0.97 -3.68
C PRO A 303 -8.20 -0.83 -5.18
N CYS A 304 -8.93 -1.79 -5.77
CA CYS A 304 -9.39 -1.76 -7.16
C CYS A 304 -10.90 -1.51 -7.18
N LEU A 305 -11.35 -0.45 -7.83
CA LEU A 305 -12.78 -0.10 -7.90
C LEU A 305 -13.26 -0.07 -9.34
N HIS A 306 -12.48 0.54 -10.24
CA HIS A 306 -12.84 0.60 -11.65
C HIS A 306 -12.61 -0.76 -12.30
N PRO A 307 -13.48 -1.26 -13.19
CA PRO A 307 -13.28 -2.56 -13.85
C PRO A 307 -11.96 -2.65 -14.63
N GLY A 308 -11.48 -1.51 -15.12
CA GLY A 308 -10.19 -1.38 -15.79
C GLY A 308 -8.96 -1.49 -14.89
N ASP A 309 -9.10 -1.43 -13.56
CA ASP A 309 -8.02 -1.54 -12.58
C ASP A 309 -7.44 -2.95 -12.49
N ILE A 310 -8.20 -3.94 -12.95
CA ILE A 310 -7.80 -5.34 -13.05
C ILE A 310 -7.53 -5.66 -14.51
N ARG A 311 -6.33 -6.22 -14.78
CA ARG A 311 -5.83 -6.46 -16.13
C ARG A 311 -5.62 -7.95 -16.36
N ARG A 312 -6.18 -8.45 -17.46
CA ARG A 312 -5.83 -9.74 -18.03
C ARG A 312 -4.57 -9.60 -18.88
N ILE A 313 -3.50 -10.32 -18.54
CA ILE A 313 -2.22 -10.24 -19.25
C ILE A 313 -1.59 -11.62 -19.42
N THR A 314 -0.80 -11.81 -20.47
CA THR A 314 -0.01 -13.03 -20.67
C THR A 314 1.28 -12.94 -19.86
N PHE A 315 1.51 -13.94 -19.01
CA PHE A 315 2.77 -14.15 -18.30
C PHE A 315 3.82 -14.69 -19.26
N MET A 316 5.04 -14.17 -19.15
CA MET A 316 6.17 -14.62 -19.95
C MET A 316 7.42 -14.75 -19.08
N ARG A 317 8.26 -15.75 -19.33
CA ARG A 317 9.53 -15.96 -18.63
C ARG A 317 10.72 -15.69 -19.56
N PRO A 318 11.22 -14.44 -19.62
CA PRO A 318 12.37 -14.10 -20.44
C PRO A 318 13.67 -14.70 -19.86
N PRO A 319 14.63 -15.08 -20.71
CA PRO A 319 15.87 -15.73 -20.28
C PRO A 319 16.79 -14.83 -19.43
N ASN A 320 16.71 -13.51 -19.61
CA ASN A 320 17.65 -12.55 -19.03
C ASN A 320 17.25 -12.01 -17.63
N ILE A 321 16.16 -12.51 -17.05
CA ILE A 321 15.59 -12.01 -15.78
C ILE A 321 15.63 -13.08 -14.68
N GLY A 322 16.26 -14.24 -14.93
CA GLY A 322 16.27 -15.40 -14.02
C GLY A 322 16.89 -15.15 -12.62
N ASP A 323 17.54 -14.01 -12.44
CA ASP A 323 18.14 -13.58 -11.18
C ASP A 323 17.23 -12.69 -10.32
N LEU A 324 16.07 -12.26 -10.82
CA LEU A 324 15.08 -11.52 -10.02
C LEU A 324 14.15 -12.48 -9.28
N TYR A 325 13.86 -12.17 -8.02
CA TYR A 325 13.05 -12.99 -7.12
C TYR A 325 12.02 -12.13 -6.38
N ASP A 326 10.84 -12.70 -6.16
CA ASP A 326 9.77 -12.09 -5.35
C ASP A 326 9.41 -10.68 -5.85
N VAL A 327 9.21 -10.49 -7.16
CA VAL A 327 8.85 -9.22 -7.82
C VAL A 327 7.98 -9.49 -9.04
N ILE A 328 7.11 -8.55 -9.40
CA ILE A 328 6.39 -8.54 -10.68
C ILE A 328 7.07 -7.52 -11.59
N VAL A 329 7.67 -8.00 -12.66
CA VAL A 329 8.29 -7.18 -13.70
C VAL A 329 7.22 -6.78 -14.69
N PHE A 330 7.11 -5.51 -15.03
CA PHE A 330 6.23 -4.96 -16.06
C PHE A 330 7.05 -4.58 -17.29
N SER A 331 6.48 -4.78 -18.48
CA SER A 331 7.09 -4.29 -19.71
C SER A 331 7.18 -2.76 -19.71
N ALA A 332 8.35 -2.21 -20.02
CA ALA A 332 8.57 -0.79 -20.22
C ALA A 332 7.98 -0.25 -21.55
N ASN A 333 7.44 -1.13 -22.39
CA ASN A 333 6.93 -0.78 -23.72
C ASN A 333 5.45 -0.35 -23.69
N GLY A 334 5.09 0.50 -24.66
CA GLY A 334 3.72 0.95 -24.90
C GLY A 334 3.47 2.40 -24.49
N LEU A 335 2.35 2.96 -24.95
CA LEU A 335 2.02 4.39 -24.79
C LEU A 335 1.69 4.79 -23.34
N ARG A 336 1.15 3.86 -22.55
CA ARG A 336 0.75 4.08 -21.15
C ARG A 336 1.26 2.90 -20.32
N PRO A 337 2.10 3.15 -19.29
CA PRO A 337 2.64 2.10 -18.42
C PRO A 337 1.55 1.18 -17.87
N LYS A 338 1.84 -0.12 -17.74
CA LYS A 338 0.90 -1.09 -17.18
C LYS A 338 0.53 -0.78 -15.72
N PRO A 339 1.49 -0.46 -14.82
CA PRO A 339 1.22 0.05 -13.46
C PRO A 339 0.12 1.12 -13.40
N ASP A 340 0.23 2.12 -14.27
CA ASP A 340 -0.66 3.29 -14.31
C ASP A 340 -2.10 2.94 -14.76
N LYS A 341 -2.28 1.81 -15.43
CA LYS A 341 -3.61 1.29 -15.81
C LYS A 341 -4.34 0.59 -14.66
N MET A 342 -3.65 0.32 -13.55
CA MET A 342 -4.16 -0.44 -12.40
C MET A 342 -4.24 0.45 -11.18
N ALA A 343 -5.40 1.08 -10.96
CA ALA A 343 -5.64 2.02 -9.86
C ALA A 343 -4.57 3.13 -9.77
N SER A 344 -4.15 3.69 -10.92
CA SER A 344 -3.11 4.73 -11.03
C SER A 344 -1.82 4.38 -10.28
N GLY A 345 -1.39 3.11 -10.37
CA GLY A 345 -0.20 2.62 -9.69
C GLY A 345 1.11 3.10 -10.30
N ASP A 346 2.14 3.16 -9.46
CA ASP A 346 3.50 3.51 -9.83
C ASP A 346 4.50 2.44 -9.38
N LEU A 347 5.79 2.70 -9.59
CA LEU A 347 6.88 1.80 -9.25
C LEU A 347 7.75 2.37 -8.12
N ASP A 348 7.15 3.18 -7.24
CA ASP A 348 7.81 3.76 -6.07
C ASP A 348 7.67 2.89 -4.80
N GLY A 349 6.85 1.85 -4.90
CA GLY A 349 6.74 0.79 -3.90
C GLY A 349 5.40 0.08 -3.84
N ASP A 350 4.54 0.31 -4.84
CA ASP A 350 3.26 -0.36 -4.97
C ASP A 350 3.39 -1.87 -5.06
N ILE A 351 2.41 -2.51 -4.42
CA ILE A 351 2.24 -3.96 -4.40
C ILE A 351 1.12 -4.29 -5.37
N TYR A 352 1.42 -5.16 -6.32
CA TYR A 352 0.48 -5.71 -7.29
C TYR A 352 0.18 -7.15 -6.91
N PHE A 353 -1.07 -7.54 -7.08
CA PHE A 353 -1.44 -8.95 -7.03
C PHE A 353 -1.41 -9.52 -8.46
N ALA A 354 -1.00 -10.77 -8.59
CA ALA A 354 -1.17 -11.59 -9.77
C ALA A 354 -1.92 -12.87 -9.38
N ILE A 355 -2.91 -13.27 -10.17
CA ILE A 355 -3.75 -14.46 -9.97
C ILE A 355 -3.75 -15.26 -11.27
N TRP A 356 -3.44 -16.56 -11.19
CA TRP A 356 -3.44 -17.48 -12.33
C TRP A 356 -4.32 -18.71 -12.10
N ASP A 357 -5.17 -18.66 -11.07
CA ASP A 357 -6.25 -19.62 -10.87
C ASP A 357 -7.30 -19.44 -11.98
N GLN A 358 -7.40 -20.40 -12.90
CA GLN A 358 -8.16 -20.24 -14.15
C GLN A 358 -9.65 -19.87 -13.96
N PRO A 359 -10.39 -20.40 -12.97
CA PRO A 359 -11.76 -19.96 -12.69
C PRO A 359 -11.88 -18.47 -12.33
N LEU A 360 -10.81 -17.86 -11.82
CA LEU A 360 -10.76 -16.45 -11.40
C LEU A 360 -10.23 -15.51 -12.49
N VAL A 361 -9.81 -16.06 -13.63
CA VAL A 361 -9.29 -15.25 -14.74
C VAL A 361 -10.47 -14.67 -15.52
N CYS A 362 -10.61 -13.34 -15.52
CA CYS A 362 -11.64 -12.67 -16.30
C CYS A 362 -11.46 -12.92 -17.81
N LYS A 363 -12.57 -12.98 -18.54
CA LYS A 363 -12.57 -13.31 -19.98
C LYS A 363 -11.88 -12.23 -20.81
N GLU A 364 -12.14 -10.97 -20.49
CA GLU A 364 -11.71 -9.82 -21.29
C GLU A 364 -11.21 -8.66 -20.41
N ASN A 365 -10.42 -7.77 -21.00
CA ASN A 365 -10.00 -6.53 -20.36
C ASN A 365 -11.06 -5.44 -20.54
N TYR A 366 -11.42 -4.76 -19.46
CA TYR A 366 -12.15 -3.49 -19.55
C TYR A 366 -11.18 -2.32 -19.87
N PRO A 367 -11.61 -1.25 -20.55
CA PRO A 367 -10.77 -0.06 -20.75
C PRO A 367 -10.23 0.50 -19.42
N ALA A 368 -8.94 0.88 -19.41
CA ALA A 368 -8.35 1.47 -18.21
C ALA A 368 -9.00 2.82 -17.90
N MET A 369 -9.19 3.13 -16.61
CA MET A 369 -9.75 4.42 -16.20
C MET A 369 -8.86 5.55 -16.72
N ILE A 370 -9.49 6.57 -17.30
CA ILE A 370 -8.82 7.81 -17.68
C ILE A 370 -8.85 8.72 -16.45
N PRO A 371 -7.69 9.10 -15.88
CA PRO A 371 -7.67 9.99 -14.73
C PRO A 371 -8.34 11.31 -15.09
N ARG A 372 -9.32 11.74 -14.29
CA ARG A 372 -9.77 13.13 -14.36
C ARG A 372 -8.68 13.98 -13.73
N ASN A 373 -7.93 14.72 -14.54
CA ASN A 373 -7.05 15.75 -14.01
C ASN A 373 -7.94 16.79 -13.35
N PRO A 374 -7.85 16.98 -12.02
CA PRO A 374 -8.64 18.01 -11.40
C PRO A 374 -8.17 19.36 -11.95
N THR A 375 -9.14 20.19 -12.37
CA THR A 375 -8.89 21.51 -12.95
C THR A 375 -8.01 22.32 -12.01
N SER A 376 -6.98 22.95 -12.57
CA SER A 376 -5.95 23.76 -11.90
C SER A 376 -6.31 24.23 -10.48
N PHE A 377 -5.59 23.71 -9.50
CA PHE A 377 -5.70 24.13 -8.10
C PHE A 377 -5.22 25.57 -7.96
N ASN A 378 -6.11 26.48 -7.57
CA ASN A 378 -5.69 27.74 -6.98
C ASN A 378 -5.18 27.43 -5.58
N GLN A 379 -3.91 27.75 -5.32
CA GLN A 379 -3.29 27.46 -4.03
C GLN A 379 -4.04 28.17 -2.90
N ILE A 380 -4.76 27.40 -2.08
CA ILE A 380 -5.61 27.91 -1.00
C ILE A 380 -4.77 28.25 0.25
N TYR A 381 -3.63 27.58 0.44
CA TYR A 381 -2.84 27.65 1.68
C TYR A 381 -1.52 28.40 1.49
N ALA A 382 -1.04 29.01 2.58
CA ALA A 382 0.27 29.64 2.63
C ALA A 382 1.39 28.66 2.27
N LYS A 383 2.43 29.14 1.57
CA LYS A 383 3.64 28.39 1.22
C LYS A 383 4.62 28.29 2.39
N ASN A 384 4.16 27.73 3.50
CA ASN A 384 4.95 27.53 4.72
C ASN A 384 4.36 26.38 5.56
N MET A 385 5.02 26.08 6.67
CA MET A 385 4.60 24.97 7.56
C MET A 385 3.26 25.23 8.25
N ASN A 386 2.88 26.49 8.47
CA ASN A 386 1.53 26.82 8.94
C ASN A 386 0.48 26.44 7.91
N GLY A 387 0.75 26.67 6.61
CA GLY A 387 -0.09 26.19 5.52
C GLY A 387 -0.26 24.67 5.54
N VAL A 388 0.81 23.91 5.81
CA VAL A 388 0.74 22.44 5.95
C VAL A 388 -0.15 22.03 7.12
N GLY A 389 -0.09 22.74 8.25
CA GLY A 389 -0.99 22.55 9.39
C GLY A 389 -2.46 22.87 9.07
N HIS A 390 -2.73 23.96 8.35
CA HIS A 390 -4.09 24.28 7.89
C HIS A 390 -4.64 23.23 6.92
N PHE A 391 -3.79 22.73 6.01
CA PHE A 391 -4.15 21.65 5.13
C PHE A 391 -4.48 20.37 5.91
N PHE A 392 -3.69 20.01 6.94
CA PHE A 392 -3.96 18.87 7.81
C PHE A 392 -5.37 18.93 8.43
N VAL A 393 -5.73 20.08 9.03
CA VAL A 393 -7.06 20.28 9.63
C VAL A 393 -8.17 20.22 8.56
N ASN A 394 -7.98 20.89 7.43
CA ASN A 394 -8.99 20.86 6.37
C ASN A 394 -9.14 19.47 5.73
N TYR A 395 -8.06 18.69 5.63
CA TYR A 395 -8.11 17.30 5.20
C TYR A 395 -9.01 16.49 6.15
N MET A 396 -8.82 16.60 7.46
CA MET A 396 -9.65 15.89 8.44
C MET A 396 -11.14 16.21 8.33
N LEU A 397 -11.49 17.45 7.98
CA LEU A 397 -12.88 17.90 7.83
C LEU A 397 -13.52 17.43 6.51
N LYS A 398 -12.72 17.25 5.45
CA LYS A 398 -13.22 16.97 4.10
C LYS A 398 -12.93 15.56 3.61
N ASP A 399 -12.18 14.76 4.35
CA ASP A 399 -11.88 13.37 3.99
C ASP A 399 -13.17 12.54 3.97
N ASN A 400 -13.48 12.00 2.79
CA ASN A 400 -14.63 11.16 2.54
C ASN A 400 -14.24 9.85 1.84
N LEU A 401 -12.95 9.49 1.81
CA LEU A 401 -12.44 8.31 1.13
C LEU A 401 -13.17 7.02 1.57
N GLY A 402 -13.30 6.84 2.89
CA GLY A 402 -13.99 5.67 3.46
C GLY A 402 -15.48 5.62 3.11
N HIS A 403 -16.14 6.78 3.06
CA HIS A 403 -17.54 6.86 2.66
C HIS A 403 -17.71 6.48 1.18
N ILE A 404 -16.91 7.08 0.28
CA ILE A 404 -16.94 6.77 -1.16
C ILE A 404 -16.65 5.29 -1.40
N SER A 405 -15.63 4.71 -0.74
CA SER A 405 -15.31 3.28 -0.88
C SER A 405 -16.45 2.39 -0.41
N THR A 406 -17.16 2.74 0.66
CA THR A 406 -18.27 1.94 1.18
C THR A 406 -19.46 2.00 0.23
N MET A 407 -19.80 3.19 -0.25
CA MET A 407 -20.90 3.39 -1.20
C MET A 407 -20.63 2.70 -2.54
N HIS A 408 -19.38 2.66 -3.00
CA HIS A 408 -19.03 1.91 -4.21
C HIS A 408 -19.37 0.42 -4.09
N VAL A 409 -18.97 -0.24 -3.00
CA VAL A 409 -19.30 -1.66 -2.78
C VAL A 409 -20.81 -1.88 -2.73
N LEU A 410 -21.53 -0.99 -2.03
CA LEU A 410 -23.00 -1.00 -1.97
C LEU A 410 -23.63 -0.92 -3.35
N LEU A 411 -23.21 0.06 -4.15
CA LEU A 411 -23.78 0.31 -5.47
C LEU A 411 -23.49 -0.83 -6.44
N CYS A 412 -22.29 -1.41 -6.38
CA CYS A 412 -21.99 -2.54 -7.26
C CYS A 412 -22.77 -3.80 -6.90
N ASP A 413 -23.18 -3.97 -5.64
CA ASP A 413 -24.05 -5.06 -5.23
C ASP A 413 -25.51 -4.82 -5.69
N LEU A 414 -25.97 -3.57 -5.61
CA LEU A 414 -27.35 -3.19 -5.92
C LEU A 414 -27.63 -3.06 -7.42
N LEU A 415 -26.63 -2.68 -8.23
CA LEU A 415 -26.80 -2.34 -9.64
C LEU A 415 -26.54 -3.56 -10.53
N PRO A 416 -27.33 -3.75 -11.61
CA PRO A 416 -27.28 -4.97 -12.43
C PRO A 416 -25.95 -5.16 -13.19
N ASN A 417 -25.22 -4.08 -13.46
CA ASN A 417 -23.91 -4.12 -14.13
C ASN A 417 -22.74 -4.05 -13.14
N GLY A 418 -23.02 -4.06 -11.84
CA GLY A 418 -22.03 -3.93 -10.77
C GLY A 418 -21.06 -2.76 -10.99
N ALA A 419 -19.76 -3.05 -10.96
CA ALA A 419 -18.70 -2.08 -11.14
C ALA A 419 -18.64 -1.46 -12.55
N LYS A 420 -19.32 -2.05 -13.55
CA LYS A 420 -19.44 -1.48 -14.90
C LYS A 420 -20.57 -0.47 -15.03
N ASP A 421 -21.43 -0.33 -14.02
CA ASP A 421 -22.49 0.67 -14.04
C ASP A 421 -21.91 2.10 -14.03
N ASN A 422 -22.56 3.04 -14.72
CA ASN A 422 -22.11 4.43 -14.80
C ASN A 422 -21.97 5.07 -13.42
N LEU A 423 -22.90 4.79 -12.50
CA LEU A 423 -22.84 5.34 -11.16
C LEU A 423 -21.67 4.74 -10.36
N ALA A 424 -21.40 3.44 -10.51
CA ALA A 424 -20.22 2.81 -9.90
C ALA A 424 -18.91 3.39 -10.45
N ILE A 425 -18.84 3.65 -11.76
CA ILE A 425 -17.69 4.29 -12.42
C ILE A 425 -17.48 5.72 -11.90
N GLU A 426 -18.55 6.50 -11.68
CA GLU A 426 -18.45 7.82 -11.06
C GLU A 426 -17.88 7.76 -9.65
N PHE A 427 -18.31 6.78 -8.84
CA PHE A 427 -17.75 6.55 -7.51
C PHE A 427 -16.28 6.09 -7.56
N ALA A 428 -15.90 5.26 -8.53
CA ALA A 428 -14.51 4.86 -8.73
C ALA A 428 -13.61 6.06 -9.10
N GLN A 429 -14.12 6.99 -9.92
CA GLN A 429 -13.43 8.23 -10.27
C GLN A 429 -13.31 9.17 -9.07
N ALA A 430 -14.39 9.33 -8.28
CA ALA A 430 -14.36 10.11 -7.04
C ALA A 430 -13.37 9.53 -6.03
N HIS A 431 -13.28 8.19 -5.94
CA HIS A 431 -12.34 7.50 -5.08
C HIS A 431 -10.88 7.74 -5.49
N ALA A 432 -10.58 7.74 -6.80
CA ALA A 432 -9.24 8.07 -7.29
C ALA A 432 -8.83 9.50 -6.90
N ILE A 433 -9.75 10.46 -7.00
CA ILE A 433 -9.53 11.85 -6.54
C ILE A 433 -9.30 11.87 -5.01
N ALA A 434 -10.08 11.11 -4.25
CA ALA A 434 -9.98 11.05 -2.79
C ALA A 434 -8.64 10.46 -2.31
N ILE A 435 -8.11 9.44 -2.99
CA ILE A 435 -6.77 8.88 -2.70
C ILE A 435 -5.69 9.95 -2.89
N ASP A 436 -5.79 10.71 -3.98
CA ASP A 436 -4.80 11.72 -4.32
C ASP A 436 -5.01 13.03 -3.55
N TYR A 437 -6.10 13.19 -2.79
CA TYR A 437 -6.40 14.39 -2.00
C TYR A 437 -5.22 14.80 -1.10
N ALA A 438 -4.58 13.82 -0.45
CA ALA A 438 -3.41 14.03 0.41
C ALA A 438 -2.23 14.71 -0.31
N LYS A 439 -2.15 14.55 -1.64
CA LYS A 439 -1.09 15.11 -2.49
C LYS A 439 -1.57 16.30 -3.33
N THR A 440 -2.83 16.38 -3.68
CA THR A 440 -3.34 17.40 -4.63
C THR A 440 -3.99 18.58 -3.93
N GLY A 441 -4.38 18.44 -2.66
CA GLY A 441 -5.15 19.46 -1.97
C GLY A 441 -6.63 19.51 -2.37
N ILE A 442 -7.08 18.64 -3.27
CA ILE A 442 -8.42 18.67 -3.86
C ILE A 442 -9.31 17.58 -3.25
N PRO A 443 -10.35 17.96 -2.48
CA PRO A 443 -11.28 16.98 -1.91
C PRO A 443 -12.16 16.40 -3.02
N ALA A 444 -12.49 15.12 -2.92
CA ALA A 444 -13.44 14.49 -3.83
C ALA A 444 -14.87 14.93 -3.51
N THR A 445 -15.67 15.14 -4.55
CA THR A 445 -17.12 15.30 -4.40
C THR A 445 -17.77 13.92 -4.42
N VAL A 446 -18.64 13.63 -3.44
CA VAL A 446 -19.43 12.40 -3.44
C VAL A 446 -20.48 12.49 -4.56
N PRO A 447 -20.51 11.54 -5.52
CA PRO A 447 -21.51 11.57 -6.58
C PRO A 447 -22.94 11.47 -6.04
N ARG A 448 -23.90 12.05 -6.78
CA ARG A 448 -25.31 12.04 -6.38
C ARG A 448 -25.92 10.68 -6.68
N ILE A 449 -26.59 10.10 -5.69
CA ILE A 449 -27.32 8.84 -5.85
C ILE A 449 -28.80 9.17 -6.11
N PRO A 450 -29.36 8.83 -7.30
CA PRO A 450 -30.72 9.23 -7.68
C PRO A 450 -31.80 8.27 -7.16
N MET A 451 -31.48 7.36 -6.24
CA MET A 451 -32.37 6.30 -5.76
C MET A 451 -32.31 6.15 -4.25
N LYS A 452 -33.34 5.52 -3.67
CA LYS A 452 -33.34 5.15 -2.25
C LYS A 452 -32.36 4.00 -2.03
N LEU A 453 -31.50 4.13 -1.02
CA LEU A 453 -30.53 3.11 -0.66
C LEU A 453 -31.13 2.10 0.31
N LEU A 454 -31.05 0.83 -0.08
CA LEU A 454 -31.15 -0.34 0.79
C LEU A 454 -29.73 -0.91 0.95
N TYR A 455 -29.40 -1.47 2.10
CA TYR A 455 -28.05 -1.97 2.40
C TYR A 455 -28.04 -3.50 2.38
N PRO A 456 -27.04 -4.16 1.77
CA PRO A 456 -26.96 -5.61 1.84
C PRO A 456 -26.65 -6.03 3.27
N ASP A 457 -27.19 -7.18 3.65
CA ASP A 457 -27.05 -7.83 4.96
C ASP A 457 -25.59 -7.95 5.40
N PHE A 458 -24.68 -8.26 4.46
CA PHE A 458 -23.25 -8.39 4.74
C PHE A 458 -22.56 -7.10 5.24
N MET A 459 -23.21 -5.94 5.12
CA MET A 459 -22.71 -4.67 5.67
C MET A 459 -23.12 -4.43 7.13
N GLU A 460 -23.97 -5.29 7.70
CA GLU A 460 -24.36 -5.31 9.12
C GLU A 460 -24.88 -3.97 9.65
N LYS A 461 -25.62 -3.22 8.81
CA LYS A 461 -26.19 -1.92 9.19
C LYS A 461 -27.50 -2.09 9.96
N THR A 462 -27.40 -2.38 11.25
CA THR A 462 -28.55 -2.64 12.16
C THR A 462 -29.61 -1.52 12.23
N THR A 463 -29.23 -0.28 11.90
CA THR A 463 -30.13 0.90 11.96
C THR A 463 -30.68 1.32 10.59
N LYS A 464 -30.37 0.58 9.52
CA LYS A 464 -30.79 0.89 8.14
C LYS A 464 -31.63 -0.25 7.57
N GLN A 465 -32.45 0.06 6.57
CA GLN A 465 -33.19 -0.96 5.84
C GLN A 465 -32.21 -1.82 5.04
N SER A 466 -32.33 -3.15 5.17
CA SER A 466 -31.45 -4.11 4.53
C SER A 466 -32.18 -5.11 3.65
N TYR A 467 -31.43 -5.74 2.74
CA TYR A 467 -31.85 -6.89 1.91
C TYR A 467 -30.80 -7.99 1.99
N GLU A 468 -31.18 -9.23 1.71
CA GLU A 468 -30.26 -10.35 1.58
C GLU A 468 -29.56 -10.25 0.22
N SER A 469 -28.23 -10.10 0.20
CA SER A 469 -27.49 -10.04 -1.07
C SER A 469 -27.44 -11.43 -1.72
N GLU A 470 -27.68 -11.44 -3.04
CA GLU A 470 -27.57 -12.64 -3.87
C GLU A 470 -26.17 -12.80 -4.53
N ASN A 471 -25.27 -11.82 -4.35
CA ASN A 471 -23.95 -11.74 -5.01
C ASN A 471 -22.76 -12.14 -4.12
#